data_AF-A0A382DBE7-F1
#
_entry.id   AF-A0A382DBE7-F1
#
_cell.length_a   1.000
_cell.length_b   1.000
_cell.length_c   1.000
_cell.angle_alpha   90.00
_cell.angle_beta   90.00
_cell.angle_gamma   90.00
#
_symmetry.space_group_name_H-M   'P 1'
#
loop_
_entity.id
_entity.type
_entity.pdbx_description
1 polymer ?
#
loop_
_entity_poly.entity_id
_entity_poly.type
_entity_poly.pdbx_seq_one_letter_code
_entity_poly.pdbx_strand_id
1 'polypeptide(L)' 'MAYSEKVIDHYNDPRNVGSLDKKDENTGTGLVGAPECGDVMKLQIQV' A
#
# COMPACT_ATOMS: atom_id res chain seq x y z
N MET A 1 -6.34 20.99 12.83
CA MET A 1 -6.51 19.53 12.90
C MET A 1 -5.16 18.88 12.64
N ALA A 2 -4.87 17.72 13.24
CA ALA A 2 -3.55 17.07 13.13
C ALA A 2 -3.26 16.43 11.75
N TYR A 3 -4.30 16.25 10.93
CA TYR A 3 -4.19 15.63 9.61
C TYR A 3 -4.73 16.57 8.54
N SER A 4 -4.13 16.50 7.35
CA SER A 4 -4.64 17.21 6.18
C SER A 4 -5.91 16.53 5.66
N GLU A 5 -6.76 17.31 4.99
CA GLU A 5 -7.98 16.80 4.37
C GLU A 5 -7.67 15.65 3.39
N LYS A 6 -6.57 15.74 2.64
CA LYS A 6 -6.13 14.69 1.71
C LYS A 6 -5.81 13.38 2.42
N VAL A 7 -5.15 13.43 3.58
CA VAL A 7 -4.83 12.21 4.35
C VAL A 7 -6.10 11.55 4.86
N ILE A 8 -7.04 12.34 5.36
CA ILE A 8 -8.32 11.84 5.87
C ILE A 8 -9.15 11.21 4.74
N ASP A 9 -9.19 11.85 3.57
CA ASP A 9 -9.86 11.34 2.37
C ASP A 9 -9.32 9.96 1.96
N HIS A 10 -8.00 9.82 1.80
CA HIS A 10 -7.37 8.55 1.43
C HIS A 10 -7.52 7.44 2.50
N TYR A 11 -7.66 7.82 3.77
CA TYR A 11 -7.88 6.87 4.85
C TYR A 11 -9.32 6.34 4.88
N ASN A 12 -10.31 7.23 4.69
CA ASN A 12 -11.72 6.86 4.73
C ASN A 12 -12.21 6.22 3.42
N ASP A 13 -11.65 6.63 2.28
CA ASP A 13 -11.91 6.09 0.94
C ASP A 13 -10.61 5.54 0.31
N PRO A 14 -10.15 4.37 0.78
CA PRO A 14 -8.87 3.83 0.35
C PRO A 14 -8.96 3.26 -1.08
N ARG A 15 -8.00 3.64 -1.91
CA ARG A 15 -7.97 3.30 -3.35
C ARG A 15 -6.94 2.19 -3.59
N ASN A 16 -7.26 1.25 -4.48
CA ASN A 16 -6.39 0.13 -4.87
C ASN A 16 -6.02 -0.83 -3.72
N VAL A 17 -6.93 -0.98 -2.75
CA VAL A 17 -6.76 -1.98 -1.68
C VAL A 17 -6.93 -3.39 -2.25
N GLY A 18 -5.96 -4.27 -1.98
CA GLY A 18 -6.05 -5.66 -2.37
C GLY A 18 -4.70 -6.32 -2.59
N SER A 19 -4.68 -7.30 -3.48
CA SER A 19 -3.46 -7.93 -3.97
C SER A 19 -3.64 -8.39 -5.40
N LEU A 20 -2.58 -8.25 -6.19
CA LEU A 20 -2.48 -8.81 -7.53
C LEU A 20 -2.07 -10.30 -7.47
N ASP A 21 -2.23 -11.02 -8.58
CA ASP A 21 -1.77 -12.40 -8.68
C ASP A 21 -0.24 -12.46 -8.54
N LYS A 22 0.24 -13.24 -7.58
CA LYS A 22 1.67 -13.40 -7.31
C LYS A 22 2.38 -14.26 -8.36
N LYS A 23 1.62 -15.02 -9.16
CA LYS A 23 2.15 -15.91 -10.20
C LYS A 23 2.22 -15.25 -11.57
N ASP A 24 1.62 -14.07 -11.73
CA ASP A 24 1.71 -13.32 -12.98
C ASP A 24 3.14 -12.77 -13.15
N GLU A 25 3.79 -13.14 -14.25
CA GLU A 25 5.15 -12.69 -14.59
C GLU A 25 5.22 -11.17 -14.78
N ASN A 26 4.09 -10.52 -15.07
CA ASN A 26 3.99 -9.08 -15.21
C ASN A 26 3.79 -8.37 -13.86
N THR A 27 3.60 -9.10 -12.76
CA THR A 27 3.36 -8.52 -11.43
C THR A 27 4.63 -8.46 -10.57
N GLY A 28 5.15 -7.26 -10.35
CA GLY A 28 6.19 -6.98 -9.36
C GLY A 28 5.61 -6.78 -7.97
N THR A 29 6.23 -7.37 -6.93
CA THR A 29 5.82 -7.20 -5.53
C THR A 29 6.98 -6.65 -4.69
N GLY A 30 6.77 -5.50 -4.05
CA GLY A 30 7.66 -4.92 -3.04
C GLY A 30 7.04 -5.03 -1.65
N LEU A 31 7.76 -5.65 -0.71
CA LEU A 31 7.40 -5.68 0.70
C LEU A 31 8.53 -5.03 1.51
N VAL A 32 8.21 -3.95 2.20
CA VAL A 32 9.14 -3.22 3.07
C VAL A 32 8.53 -3.07 4.45
N GLY A 33 9.34 -3.10 5.48
CA GLY A 33 8.89 -2.89 6.85
C GLY A 33 9.99 -2.29 7.70
N ALA A 34 9.58 -1.51 8.70
CA ALA A 34 10.43 -0.91 9.70
C ALA A 34 9.97 -1.43 11.07
N PRO A 35 10.53 -2.56 11.57
CA PRO A 35 10.10 -3.18 12.82
C PRO A 35 10.11 -2.24 14.02
N GLU A 36 11.01 -1.26 14.02
CA GLU A 36 11.16 -0.23 15.04
C GLU A 36 9.97 0.72 15.14
N CYS A 37 9.24 0.95 14.03
CA CYS A 37 8.07 1.80 13.97
C CYS A 37 6.76 1.01 13.97
N GLY A 38 6.82 -0.32 13.78
CA GLY A 38 5.65 -1.19 13.69
C GLY A 38 4.93 -1.16 12.34
N ASP A 39 5.53 -0.51 11.34
CA ASP A 39 4.91 -0.31 10.02
C ASP A 39 5.43 -1.32 8.99
N VAL A 40 4.49 -1.88 8.22
CA VAL A 40 4.76 -2.75 7.08
C VAL A 40 3.98 -2.22 5.88
N MET A 41 4.69 -2.01 4.76
CA MET A 41 4.10 -1.59 3.50
C MET A 41 4.31 -2.67 2.43
N LYS A 42 3.21 -3.07 1.81
CA LYS A 42 3.22 -3.98 0.66
C LYS A 42 2.66 -3.25 -0.55
N LEU A 43 3.43 -3.18 -1.63
CA LEU A 43 3.04 -2.53 -2.87
C LEU A 43 3.26 -3.50 -4.04
N GLN A 44 2.26 -3.64 -4.90
CA GLN A 44 2.33 -4.49 -6.09
C GLN A 44 2.03 -3.64 -7.33
N ILE A 45 2.75 -3.90 -8.43
CA ILE A 45 2.62 -3.21 -9.71
C ILE A 45 2.55 -4.27 -10.81
N GLN A 46 1.61 -4.12 -11.75
CA GLN A 46 1.56 -4.92 -12.98
C GLN A 46 2.04 -4.06 -14.16
N VAL A 47 2.93 -4.57 -15.00
CA VAL A 47 3.55 -3.84 -16.13
C VAL A 47 3.20 -4.47 -17.47
#